data_AF-A0A1G0F399-F1
#
_entry.id   AF-A0A1G0F399-F1
#
_cell.length_a   1.000
_cell.length_b   1.000
_cell.length_c   1.000
_cell.angle_alpha   90.00
_cell.angle_beta   90.00
_cell.angle_gamma   90.00
#
_symmetry.space_group_name_H-M   'P 1'
#
loop_
_entity.id
_entity.type
_entity.pdbx_description
1 polymer ?
#
loop_
_entity_poly.entity_id
_entity_poly.type
_entity_poly.pdbx_seq_one_letter_code
_entity_poly.pdbx_strand_id
1 'polypeptide(L)'
;MIVVDVDGQAINSEAYIETYYARPNKHKILNKLRVGSASAHIDINKELLRYDNFACIDTNTREIPKDGTISVSAVILGFYRQRSDQKAALDLSFSCGFEFRGLNPSQAEKHGLRLLLTAIQADAKFEGNTGVVVDHDLGRIPHLNVRKEAILDQFYLPPGFELIYATTDSGSEFAQNRMIMDADRYANVLMEQILGSAETRDGQHVGTDIYGVRFVQWMGNTEGPI
;
A
#
# COMPACT_ATOMS: atom_id res chain seq x y z
N MET A 1 -4.86 13.61 22.01
CA MET A 1 -6.19 13.56 22.67
C MET A 1 -6.20 12.40 23.63
N ILE A 2 -6.30 12.65 24.94
CA ILE A 2 -6.48 11.58 25.94
C ILE A 2 -7.98 11.49 26.18
N VAL A 3 -8.58 10.36 25.81
CA VAL A 3 -9.95 10.06 26.22
C VAL A 3 -9.85 9.46 27.61
N VAL A 4 -10.57 10.03 28.57
CA VAL A 4 -10.66 9.50 29.93
C VAL A 4 -12.07 8.97 30.18
N ASP A 5 -12.19 7.92 30.99
CA ASP A 5 -13.49 7.46 31.46
C ASP A 5 -14.08 8.43 32.51
N VAL A 6 -15.25 8.07 33.03
CA VAL A 6 -15.95 8.84 34.07
C VAL A 6 -15.15 8.96 35.38
N ASP A 7 -14.16 8.08 35.58
CA ASP A 7 -13.28 8.04 36.75
C ASP A 7 -11.92 8.72 36.47
N GLY A 8 -11.76 9.34 35.29
CA GLY A 8 -10.54 10.03 34.89
C GLY A 8 -9.40 9.10 34.46
N GLN A 9 -9.64 7.79 34.29
CA GLN A 9 -8.63 6.87 33.78
C GLN A 9 -8.49 7.01 32.28
N ALA A 10 -7.25 7.04 31.80
CA ALA A 10 -6.97 7.06 30.37
C ALA A 10 -7.54 5.81 29.70
N ILE A 11 -8.53 6.00 28.84
CA ILE A 11 -9.03 4.98 27.94
C ILE A 11 -8.04 4.88 26.79
N ASN A 12 -7.54 3.68 26.54
CA ASN A 12 -6.72 3.39 25.37
C ASN A 12 -7.63 3.30 24.14
N SER A 13 -8.07 4.46 23.65
CA SER A 13 -8.98 4.59 22.52
C SER A 13 -8.22 4.91 21.24
N GLU A 14 -8.55 4.21 20.16
CA GLU A 14 -8.10 4.57 18.82
C GLU A 14 -9.17 5.45 18.15
N ALA A 15 -8.73 6.49 17.45
CA ALA A 15 -9.59 7.31 16.61
C ALA A 15 -9.18 7.13 15.15
N TYR A 16 -10.15 7.26 14.24
CA TYR A 16 -9.96 7.14 12.80
C TYR A 16 -10.64 8.30 12.09
N ILE A 17 -10.05 8.76 10.99
CA ILE A 17 -10.70 9.60 9.98
C ILE A 17 -11.07 8.70 8.82
N GLU A 18 -12.33 8.76 8.41
CA GLU A 18 -12.85 8.02 7.28
C GLU A 18 -13.58 8.97 6.35
N THR A 19 -13.23 8.94 5.06
CA THR A 19 -14.06 9.59 4.03
C THR A 19 -14.89 8.52 3.35
N TYR A 20 -16.17 8.79 3.13
CA TYR A 20 -17.07 7.87 2.44
C TYR A 20 -18.16 8.61 1.65
N TYR A 21 -18.81 7.90 0.75
CA TYR A 21 -20.11 8.31 0.19
C TYR A 21 -21.18 7.27 0.48
N ALA A 22 -22.43 7.73 0.52
CA ALA A 22 -23.58 6.87 0.77
C ALA A 22 -23.90 5.99 -0.46
N ARG A 23 -24.10 4.69 -0.24
CA ARG A 23 -24.81 3.79 -1.16
C ARG A 23 -26.09 3.29 -0.46
N PRO A 24 -27.10 2.79 -1.19
CA PRO A 24 -28.41 2.44 -0.61
C PRO A 24 -28.36 1.57 0.65
N ASN A 25 -27.39 0.65 0.76
CA ASN A 25 -27.33 -0.33 1.85
C ASN A 25 -26.05 -0.26 2.70
N LYS A 26 -25.07 0.59 2.34
CA LYS A 26 -23.81 0.76 3.09
C LYS A 26 -23.06 2.01 2.63
N HIS A 27 -22.20 2.54 3.47
CA HIS A 27 -21.21 3.52 3.05
C HIS A 27 -20.09 2.84 2.25
N LYS A 28 -19.63 3.46 1.17
CA LYS A 28 -18.39 3.07 0.50
C LYS A 28 -17.29 3.97 1.05
N ILE A 29 -16.41 3.38 1.84
CA ILE A 29 -15.23 4.03 2.37
C ILE A 29 -14.27 4.29 1.21
N LEU A 30 -13.81 5.53 1.09
CA LEU A 30 -12.82 5.98 0.11
C LEU A 30 -11.41 5.83 0.66
N ASN A 31 -11.25 6.19 1.94
CA ASN A 31 -10.00 6.10 2.66
C ASN A 31 -10.29 6.01 4.16
N LYS A 32 -9.34 5.41 4.88
CA LYS A 32 -9.37 5.30 6.34
C LYS A 32 -7.95 5.39 6.90
N LEU A 33 -7.77 6.27 7.87
CA LEU A 33 -6.49 6.55 8.51
C LEU A 33 -6.70 6.68 10.02
N ARG A 34 -5.82 6.11 10.83
CA ARG A 34 -5.84 6.31 12.29
C ARG A 34 -5.48 7.75 12.61
N VAL A 35 -6.01 8.36 13.67
CA VAL A 35 -5.63 9.72 14.10
C VAL A 35 -4.47 9.66 15.08
N GLY A 36 -3.53 10.60 14.93
CA GLY A 36 -2.35 10.69 15.77
C GLY A 36 -2.71 11.20 17.17
N SER A 37 -1.98 10.75 18.18
CA SER A 37 -2.23 11.16 19.56
C SER A 37 -1.83 12.61 19.85
N ALA A 38 -0.86 13.14 19.10
CA ALA A 38 -0.27 14.47 19.31
C ALA A 38 -1.06 15.62 18.67
N SER A 39 -1.65 15.41 17.50
CA SER A 39 -2.43 16.40 16.77
C SER A 39 -3.54 15.67 16.00
N ALA A 40 -4.80 15.93 16.35
CA ALA A 40 -5.93 15.39 15.60
C ALA A 40 -6.33 16.40 14.53
N HIS A 41 -6.01 16.10 13.27
CA HIS A 41 -6.56 16.86 12.15
C HIS A 41 -7.87 16.21 11.70
N ILE A 42 -8.89 17.01 11.38
CA ILE A 42 -10.13 16.48 10.76
C ILE A 42 -9.91 16.26 9.25
N ASP A 43 -8.98 17.02 8.68
CA ASP A 43 -8.55 16.91 7.28
C ASP A 43 -7.56 15.75 7.13
N ILE A 44 -7.97 14.72 6.39
CA ILE A 44 -7.16 13.51 6.21
C ILE A 44 -5.84 13.79 5.48
N ASN A 45 -5.79 14.75 4.56
CA ASN A 45 -4.54 15.11 3.87
C ASN A 45 -3.55 15.77 4.83
N LYS A 46 -4.04 16.54 5.81
CA LYS A 46 -3.19 17.09 6.87
C LYS A 46 -2.71 16.02 7.83
N GLU A 47 -3.54 15.03 8.14
CA GLU A 47 -3.15 13.93 9.01
C GLU A 47 -2.02 13.08 8.40
N LEU A 48 -1.94 12.99 7.06
CA LEU A 48 -0.80 12.36 6.39
C LEU A 48 0.54 13.08 6.68
N LEU A 49 0.53 14.37 7.01
CA LEU A 49 1.75 15.14 7.29
C LEU A 49 2.51 14.67 8.52
N ARG A 50 2.04 13.68 9.27
CA ARG A 50 2.78 13.06 10.38
C ARG A 50 3.78 11.98 9.93
N TYR A 51 3.59 11.43 8.74
CA TYR A 51 4.51 10.45 8.18
C TYR A 51 5.70 11.16 7.56
N ASP A 52 6.85 10.52 7.59
CA ASP A 52 8.07 11.03 6.98
C ASP A 52 8.19 10.57 5.54
N ASN A 53 7.73 9.34 5.27
CA ASN A 53 7.75 8.72 3.95
C ASN A 53 6.47 7.92 3.71
N PHE A 54 6.23 7.59 2.45
CA PHE A 54 5.11 6.77 2.03
C PHE A 54 5.57 5.62 1.18
N ALA A 55 4.85 4.51 1.30
CA ALA A 55 4.86 3.45 0.32
C ALA A 55 3.42 3.08 -0.02
N CYS A 56 3.21 2.59 -1.22
CA CYS A 56 1.92 2.09 -1.65
C CYS A 56 2.13 0.81 -2.44
N ILE A 57 1.27 -0.16 -2.19
CA ILE A 57 1.28 -1.43 -2.89
C ILE A 57 -0.13 -1.83 -3.26
N ASP A 58 -0.27 -2.25 -4.51
CA ASP A 58 -1.47 -2.84 -5.07
C ASP A 58 -1.11 -4.15 -5.75
N THR A 59 -2.03 -5.13 -5.77
CA THR A 59 -1.80 -6.45 -6.37
C THR A 59 -2.90 -6.82 -7.36
N ASN A 60 -2.54 -6.93 -8.63
CA ASN A 60 -3.45 -7.41 -9.67
C ASN A 60 -3.28 -8.91 -9.91
N THR A 61 -4.38 -9.63 -10.07
CA THR A 61 -4.37 -11.09 -10.26
C THR A 61 -5.16 -11.50 -11.50
N ARG A 62 -4.62 -12.46 -12.27
CA ARG A 62 -5.28 -13.07 -13.42
C ARG A 62 -5.15 -14.59 -13.39
N GLU A 63 -6.22 -15.27 -13.78
CA GLU A 63 -6.21 -16.69 -14.08
C GLU A 63 -5.84 -16.88 -15.54
N ILE A 64 -4.70 -17.55 -15.80
CA ILE A 64 -4.22 -17.80 -17.15
C ILE A 64 -4.45 -19.29 -17.48
N PRO A 65 -5.15 -19.60 -18.59
CA PRO A 65 -5.30 -20.98 -19.02
C PRO A 65 -3.94 -21.66 -19.16
N LYS A 66 -3.78 -22.84 -18.54
CA LYS A 66 -2.54 -23.66 -18.48
C LYS A 66 -1.41 -23.15 -17.58
N ASP A 67 -1.30 -21.84 -17.34
CA ASP A 67 -0.26 -21.26 -16.47
C ASP A 67 -0.73 -21.00 -15.03
N GLY A 68 -2.04 -21.13 -14.77
CA GLY A 68 -2.65 -20.96 -13.44
C GLY A 68 -2.77 -19.49 -13.03
N THR A 69 -2.88 -19.26 -11.72
CA THR A 69 -3.00 -17.91 -11.14
C THR A 69 -1.66 -17.18 -11.21
N ILE A 70 -1.66 -15.99 -11.81
CA ILE A 70 -0.54 -15.05 -11.79
C ILE A 70 -1.01 -13.78 -11.09
N SER A 71 -0.26 -13.37 -10.07
CA SER A 71 -0.47 -12.11 -9.35
C SER A 71 0.75 -11.22 -9.49
N VAL A 72 0.53 -9.92 -9.61
CA VAL A 72 1.59 -8.93 -9.77
C VAL A 72 1.32 -7.78 -8.82
N SER A 73 2.20 -7.59 -7.86
CA SER A 73 2.19 -6.40 -7.00
C SER A 73 3.05 -5.30 -7.60
N ALA A 74 2.56 -4.07 -7.60
CA ALA A 74 3.35 -2.88 -7.94
C ALA A 74 3.56 -1.99 -6.73
N VAL A 75 4.77 -1.44 -6.61
CA VAL A 75 5.17 -0.59 -5.49
C VAL A 75 5.44 0.83 -5.97
N ILE A 76 4.75 1.77 -5.34
CA ILE A 76 5.03 3.21 -5.42
C ILE A 76 5.70 3.66 -4.12
N LEU A 77 6.77 4.41 -4.22
CA LEU A 77 7.40 5.09 -3.09
C LEU A 77 7.09 6.58 -3.16
N GLY A 78 6.82 7.20 -2.02
CA GLY A 78 6.45 8.60 -1.90
C GLY A 78 7.34 9.34 -0.91
N PHE A 79 8.00 10.40 -1.37
CA PHE A 79 8.85 11.25 -0.53
C PHE A 79 8.41 12.71 -0.64
N TYR A 80 8.53 13.48 0.44
CA TYR A 80 8.22 14.90 0.37
C TYR A 80 9.28 15.66 -0.43
N ARG A 81 8.83 16.34 -1.49
CA ARG A 81 9.60 17.40 -2.15
C ARG A 81 9.53 18.70 -1.35
N GLN A 82 8.37 18.94 -0.74
CA GLN A 82 8.09 20.09 0.12
C GLN A 82 7.13 19.64 1.23
N ARG A 83 7.42 19.97 2.49
CA ARG A 83 6.55 19.68 3.65
C ARG A 83 6.51 20.88 4.59
N SER A 84 5.31 21.33 4.90
CA SER A 84 5.00 22.36 5.89
C SER A 84 3.56 22.15 6.37
N ASP A 85 3.16 22.81 7.45
CA ASP A 85 1.80 22.69 8.00
C ASP A 85 0.69 23.21 7.07
N GLN A 86 1.06 24.03 6.08
CA GLN A 86 0.13 24.68 5.15
C GLN A 86 0.11 24.00 3.78
N LYS A 87 1.24 23.41 3.37
CA LYS A 87 1.44 22.87 2.03
C LYS A 87 2.40 21.70 2.06
N ALA A 88 2.04 20.64 1.35
CA ALA A 88 2.92 19.55 1.03
C ALA A 88 2.86 19.18 -0.46
N ALA A 89 3.99 18.70 -0.96
CA ALA A 89 4.11 18.09 -2.27
C ALA A 89 4.90 16.79 -2.14
N LEU A 90 4.33 15.71 -2.69
CA LEU A 90 4.90 14.37 -2.68
C LEU A 90 5.42 14.01 -4.08
N ASP A 91 6.64 13.50 -4.12
CA ASP A 91 7.21 12.84 -5.29
C ASP A 91 6.88 11.37 -5.21
N LEU A 92 6.03 10.92 -6.13
CA LEU A 92 5.66 9.52 -6.29
C LEU A 92 6.52 8.91 -7.38
N SER A 93 7.17 7.80 -7.09
CA SER A 93 8.00 7.06 -8.04
C SER A 93 7.64 5.59 -8.00
N PHE A 94 7.43 5.01 -9.19
CA PHE A 94 7.41 3.56 -9.31
C PHE A 94 8.79 3.02 -8.93
N SER A 95 8.81 2.05 -8.02
CA SER A 95 10.04 1.43 -7.55
C SER A 95 10.26 0.07 -8.20
N CYS A 96 9.30 -0.83 -8.01
CA CYS A 96 9.41 -2.21 -8.46
C CYS A 96 8.06 -2.92 -8.51
N GLY A 97 8.06 -4.14 -9.05
CA GLY A 97 6.97 -5.09 -8.88
C GLY A 97 7.43 -6.49 -8.52
N PHE A 98 6.52 -7.25 -7.94
CA PHE A 98 6.69 -8.65 -7.55
C PHE A 98 5.69 -9.51 -8.31
N GLU A 99 6.17 -10.47 -9.09
CA GLU A 99 5.36 -11.49 -9.75
C GLU A 99 5.25 -12.71 -8.83
N PHE A 100 4.04 -13.20 -8.60
CA PHE A 100 3.73 -14.43 -7.87
C PHE A 100 2.97 -15.39 -8.77
N ARG A 101 3.28 -16.68 -8.70
CA ARG A 101 2.59 -17.73 -9.45
C ARG A 101 2.04 -18.81 -8.52
N GLY A 102 0.82 -19.25 -8.78
CA GLY A 102 0.16 -20.32 -8.02
C GLY A 102 -0.27 -19.95 -6.60
N LEU A 103 -0.16 -18.67 -6.20
CA LEU A 103 -0.75 -18.15 -4.98
C LEU A 103 -2.19 -17.72 -5.25
N ASN A 104 -3.07 -17.89 -4.26
CA ASN A 104 -4.37 -17.25 -4.33
C ASN A 104 -4.22 -15.71 -4.14
N PRO A 105 -5.18 -14.90 -4.61
CA PRO A 105 -5.05 -13.43 -4.59
C PRO A 105 -4.71 -12.86 -3.21
N SER A 106 -5.38 -13.31 -2.15
CA SER A 106 -5.14 -12.80 -0.78
C SER A 106 -3.75 -13.17 -0.25
N GLN A 107 -3.20 -14.32 -0.65
CA GLN A 107 -1.82 -14.67 -0.32
C GLN A 107 -0.85 -13.76 -1.06
N ALA A 108 -1.08 -13.49 -2.35
CA ALA A 108 -0.21 -12.61 -3.13
C ALA A 108 -0.14 -11.20 -2.53
N GLU A 109 -1.28 -10.60 -2.15
CA GLU A 109 -1.34 -9.31 -1.44
C GLU A 109 -0.47 -9.30 -0.18
N LYS A 110 -0.62 -10.31 0.68
CA LYS A 110 0.11 -10.44 1.94
C LYS A 110 1.61 -10.67 1.75
N HIS A 111 1.99 -11.49 0.76
CA HIS A 111 3.38 -11.72 0.41
C HIS A 111 4.01 -10.46 -0.19
N GLY A 112 3.31 -9.74 -1.07
CA GLY A 112 3.74 -8.45 -1.61
C GLY A 112 3.99 -7.43 -0.51
N LEU A 113 3.04 -7.28 0.42
CA LEU A 113 3.17 -6.37 1.55
C LEU A 113 4.36 -6.74 2.45
N ARG A 114 4.55 -8.03 2.75
CA ARG A 114 5.72 -8.50 3.52
C ARG A 114 7.05 -8.16 2.82
N LEU A 115 7.15 -8.39 1.51
CA LEU A 115 8.35 -8.09 0.74
C LEU A 115 8.64 -6.58 0.72
N LEU A 116 7.61 -5.75 0.50
CA LEU A 116 7.73 -4.30 0.58
C LEU A 116 8.26 -3.85 1.94
N LEU A 117 7.62 -4.28 3.03
CA LEU A 117 8.00 -3.88 4.39
C LEU A 117 9.43 -4.31 4.70
N THR A 118 9.82 -5.53 4.32
CA THR A 118 11.18 -6.04 4.51
C THR A 118 12.20 -5.19 3.74
N ALA A 119 11.89 -4.82 2.49
CA ALA A 119 12.77 -3.99 1.67
C ALA A 119 12.92 -2.57 2.25
N ILE A 120 11.83 -1.95 2.69
CA ILE A 120 11.87 -0.62 3.31
C ILE A 120 12.67 -0.64 4.61
N GLN A 121 12.49 -1.64 5.46
CA GLN A 121 13.25 -1.75 6.71
C GLN A 121 14.76 -1.88 6.51
N ALA A 122 15.19 -2.40 5.35
CA ALA A 122 16.59 -2.55 5.01
C ALA A 122 17.19 -1.31 4.32
N ASP A 123 16.37 -0.37 3.87
CA ASP A 123 16.80 0.83 3.15
C ASP A 123 16.91 2.03 4.10
N ALA A 124 18.14 2.50 4.32
CA ALA A 124 18.43 3.64 5.18
C ALA A 124 17.79 4.97 4.70
N LYS A 125 17.23 5.03 3.49
CA LYS A 125 16.45 6.20 3.04
C LYS A 125 15.10 6.32 3.76
N PHE A 126 14.58 5.21 4.28
CA PHE A 126 13.31 5.18 4.99
C PHE A 126 13.52 5.26 6.50
N GLU A 127 13.86 6.45 6.96
CA GLU A 127 13.89 6.77 8.38
C GLU A 127 12.54 7.34 8.85
N GLY A 128 12.22 7.16 10.13
CA GLY A 128 11.01 7.72 10.74
C GLY A 128 9.74 6.91 10.47
N ASN A 129 8.59 7.61 10.50
CA ASN A 129 7.29 6.97 10.37
C ASN A 129 6.90 6.82 8.90
N THR A 130 6.60 5.59 8.46
CA THR A 130 6.17 5.30 7.09
C THR A 130 4.68 4.97 7.04
N GLY A 131 3.94 5.76 6.24
CA GLY A 131 2.56 5.45 5.89
C GLY A 131 2.51 4.48 4.71
N VAL A 132 1.86 3.33 4.88
CA VAL A 132 1.75 2.31 3.82
C VAL A 132 0.32 2.24 3.33
N VAL A 133 0.09 2.68 2.09
CA VAL A 133 -1.23 2.70 1.47
C VAL A 133 -1.54 1.35 0.83
N VAL A 134 -2.66 0.77 1.22
CA VAL A 134 -3.21 -0.50 0.69
C VAL A 134 -4.71 -0.37 0.43
N ASP A 135 -5.25 -1.20 -0.46
CA ASP A 135 -6.68 -1.25 -0.81
C ASP A 135 -7.41 -2.50 -0.27
N HIS A 136 -6.67 -3.43 0.32
CA HIS A 136 -7.19 -4.65 0.93
C HIS A 136 -7.24 -4.55 2.46
N ASP A 137 -7.79 -5.58 3.10
CA ASP A 137 -7.76 -5.78 4.56
C ASP A 137 -8.33 -4.62 5.41
N LEU A 138 -9.24 -3.78 4.86
CA LEU A 138 -9.85 -2.64 5.56
C LEU A 138 -10.34 -2.96 6.99
N GLY A 139 -10.97 -4.12 7.19
CA GLY A 139 -11.45 -4.56 8.50
C GLY A 139 -10.34 -5.01 9.47
N ARG A 140 -9.18 -5.41 8.95
CA ARG A 140 -8.03 -5.91 9.72
C ARG A 140 -7.01 -4.82 10.02
N ILE A 141 -6.96 -3.74 9.22
CA ILE A 141 -6.02 -2.61 9.40
C ILE A 141 -5.92 -2.13 10.85
N PRO A 142 -7.02 -1.94 11.62
CA PRO A 142 -6.90 -1.55 13.02
C PRO A 142 -6.05 -2.53 13.84
N HIS A 143 -6.29 -3.84 13.71
CA HIS A 143 -5.56 -4.88 14.43
C HIS A 143 -4.12 -5.04 13.95
N LEU A 144 -3.87 -4.88 12.65
CA LEU A 144 -2.55 -4.91 12.05
C LEU A 144 -1.69 -3.72 12.54
N ASN A 145 -2.25 -2.51 12.58
CA ASN A 145 -1.57 -1.29 13.02
C ASN A 145 -1.11 -1.34 14.48
N VAL A 146 -1.88 -2.00 15.34
CA VAL A 146 -1.49 -2.25 16.74
C VAL A 146 -0.80 -3.59 16.96
N ARG A 147 -0.42 -4.29 15.88
CA ARG A 147 0.35 -5.55 15.92
C ARG A 147 -0.35 -6.64 16.75
N LYS A 148 -1.68 -6.59 16.84
CA LYS A 148 -2.50 -7.64 17.46
C LYS A 148 -2.68 -8.84 16.52
N GLU A 149 -2.60 -8.59 15.23
CA GLU A 149 -2.70 -9.61 14.18
C GLU A 149 -1.47 -9.56 13.28
N ALA A 150 -1.05 -10.74 12.79
CA ALA A 150 0.02 -10.84 11.80
C ALA A 150 -0.52 -10.57 10.38
N ILE A 151 0.33 -10.00 9.53
CA ILE A 151 0.05 -9.81 8.11
C ILE A 151 0.03 -11.19 7.42
N LEU A 152 1.08 -11.98 7.66
CA LEU A 152 1.31 -13.29 7.06
C LEU A 152 2.07 -14.17 8.05
N ASP A 153 1.53 -15.33 8.40
CA ASP A 153 2.10 -16.27 9.37
C ASP A 153 2.46 -15.57 10.71
N GLN A 154 3.75 -15.47 11.05
CA GLN A 154 4.26 -14.81 12.25
C GLN A 154 4.88 -13.43 11.94
N PHE A 155 4.61 -12.88 10.76
CA PHE A 155 5.11 -11.57 10.33
C PHE A 155 4.12 -10.47 10.69
N TYR A 156 4.45 -9.67 11.70
CA TYR A 156 3.66 -8.53 12.15
C TYR A 156 4.11 -7.23 11.48
N LEU A 157 3.25 -6.21 11.49
CA LEU A 157 3.61 -4.89 11.00
C LEU A 157 4.82 -4.33 11.79
N PRO A 158 5.94 -3.94 11.15
CA PRO A 158 7.11 -3.49 11.88
C PRO A 158 6.89 -2.16 12.62
N PRO A 159 7.63 -1.89 13.71
CA PRO A 159 7.63 -0.57 14.36
C PRO A 159 7.95 0.56 13.36
N GLY A 160 7.31 1.72 13.51
CA GLY A 160 7.46 2.86 12.58
C GLY A 160 6.59 2.79 11.33
N PHE A 161 5.86 1.70 11.10
CA PHE A 161 4.92 1.58 9.98
C PHE A 161 3.48 1.67 10.45
N GLU A 162 2.63 2.25 9.59
CA GLU A 162 1.18 2.23 9.75
C GLU A 162 0.49 2.07 8.40
N LEU A 163 -0.47 1.13 8.34
CA LEU A 163 -1.30 0.90 7.18
C LEU A 163 -2.41 1.95 7.08
N ILE A 164 -2.62 2.43 5.86
CA ILE A 164 -3.61 3.42 5.46
C ILE A 164 -4.48 2.79 4.38
N TYR A 165 -5.79 2.78 4.56
CA TYR A 165 -6.69 2.31 3.52
C TYR A 165 -6.95 3.40 2.48
N ALA A 166 -6.93 3.03 1.20
CA ALA A 166 -7.46 3.85 0.12
C ALA A 166 -8.06 2.97 -0.99
N THR A 167 -9.10 3.45 -1.66
CA THR A 167 -9.69 2.79 -2.83
C THR A 167 -9.23 3.46 -4.13
N THR A 168 -9.09 2.67 -5.18
CA THR A 168 -8.84 3.14 -6.55
C THR A 168 -10.11 3.67 -7.24
N ASP A 169 -11.29 3.32 -6.75
CA ASP A 169 -12.58 3.63 -7.39
C ASP A 169 -12.89 5.15 -7.48
N SER A 170 -12.38 5.95 -6.54
CA SER A 170 -12.73 7.37 -6.38
C SER A 170 -11.83 8.06 -5.36
N GLY A 171 -11.99 9.37 -5.18
CA GLY A 171 -11.25 10.16 -4.18
C GLY A 171 -9.91 10.69 -4.67
N SER A 172 -9.76 11.00 -5.96
CA SER A 172 -8.50 11.47 -6.54
C SER A 172 -8.00 12.81 -5.97
N GLU A 173 -8.82 13.52 -5.20
CA GLU A 173 -8.44 14.68 -4.40
C GLU A 173 -7.61 14.33 -3.14
N PHE A 174 -7.60 13.06 -2.73
CA PHE A 174 -6.85 12.56 -1.58
C PHE A 174 -5.52 11.93 -2.02
N ALA A 175 -4.43 12.26 -1.34
CA ALA A 175 -3.08 11.84 -1.75
C ALA A 175 -2.92 10.31 -1.74
N GLN A 176 -3.43 9.62 -0.72
CA GLN A 176 -3.42 8.17 -0.60
C GLN A 176 -4.23 7.47 -1.70
N ASN A 177 -5.36 8.04 -2.12
CA ASN A 177 -6.15 7.51 -3.23
C ASN A 177 -5.42 7.66 -4.56
N ARG A 178 -4.68 8.77 -4.78
CA ARG A 178 -3.82 8.91 -5.96
C ARG A 178 -2.67 7.90 -5.96
N MET A 179 -2.04 7.66 -4.81
CA MET A 179 -0.97 6.66 -4.71
C MET A 179 -1.43 5.25 -5.10
N ILE A 180 -2.60 4.83 -4.60
CA ILE A 180 -3.12 3.49 -4.91
C ILE A 180 -3.61 3.38 -6.36
N MET A 181 -4.16 4.46 -6.94
CA MET A 181 -4.47 4.50 -8.38
C MET A 181 -3.21 4.36 -9.24
N ASP A 182 -2.10 4.98 -8.83
CA ASP A 182 -0.81 4.80 -9.51
C ASP A 182 -0.30 3.36 -9.37
N ALA A 183 -0.34 2.78 -8.17
CA ALA A 183 0.06 1.40 -7.93
C ALA A 183 -0.76 0.41 -8.79
N ASP A 184 -2.09 0.53 -8.80
CA ASP A 184 -2.98 -0.31 -9.64
C ASP A 184 -2.67 -0.15 -11.13
N ARG A 185 -2.46 1.08 -11.60
CA ARG A 185 -2.05 1.35 -12.99
C ARG A 185 -0.73 0.63 -13.33
N TYR A 186 0.28 0.71 -12.48
CA TYR A 186 1.54 0.02 -12.73
C TYR A 186 1.42 -1.50 -12.61
N ALA A 187 0.61 -2.02 -11.68
CA ALA A 187 0.36 -3.45 -11.55
C ALA A 187 -0.29 -4.02 -12.82
N ASN A 188 -1.23 -3.28 -13.41
CA ASN A 188 -1.82 -3.62 -14.71
C ASN A 188 -0.77 -3.59 -15.85
N VAL A 189 0.05 -2.55 -15.94
CA VAL A 189 1.13 -2.46 -16.96
C VAL A 189 2.10 -3.63 -16.84
N LEU A 190 2.53 -3.97 -15.62
CA LEU A 190 3.44 -5.09 -15.37
C LEU A 190 2.78 -6.43 -15.72
N MET A 191 1.49 -6.61 -15.39
CA MET A 191 0.73 -7.80 -15.77
C MET A 191 0.72 -7.99 -17.30
N GLU A 192 0.40 -6.95 -18.07
CA GLU A 192 0.41 -7.03 -19.54
C GLU A 192 1.81 -7.35 -20.09
N GLN A 193 2.86 -6.79 -19.50
CA GLN A 193 4.24 -7.11 -19.90
C GLN A 193 4.60 -8.57 -19.63
N ILE A 194 4.20 -9.11 -18.48
CA ILE A 194 4.46 -10.52 -18.13
C ILE A 194 3.73 -11.45 -19.09
N LEU A 195 2.46 -11.14 -19.42
CA LEU A 195 1.67 -11.93 -20.35
C LEU A 195 2.22 -11.84 -21.79
N GLY A 196 2.56 -10.65 -22.27
CA GLY A 196 3.19 -10.49 -23.59
C GLY A 196 4.60 -11.10 -23.68
N SER A 197 5.34 -11.13 -22.57
CA SER A 197 6.64 -11.82 -22.49
C SER A 197 6.52 -13.34 -22.38
N ALA A 198 5.42 -13.85 -21.82
CA ALA A 198 5.15 -15.28 -21.74
C ALA A 198 4.92 -15.87 -23.14
N GLU A 199 4.26 -15.12 -24.03
CA GLU A 199 4.07 -15.51 -25.44
C GLU A 199 5.38 -15.60 -26.23
N THR A 200 6.47 -15.00 -25.75
CA THR A 200 7.80 -15.03 -26.39
C THR A 200 8.81 -15.97 -25.70
N ARG A 201 8.42 -16.61 -24.59
CA ARG A 201 9.31 -17.43 -23.73
C ARG A 201 9.19 -18.94 -23.92
N ASP A 202 9.00 -19.38 -25.16
CA ASP A 202 9.44 -20.71 -25.59
C ASP A 202 10.98 -20.73 -25.62
N GLY A 203 11.59 -20.89 -24.43
CA GLY A 203 13.03 -21.07 -24.27
C GLY A 203 13.77 -19.87 -23.65
N GLN A 204 13.80 -19.80 -22.32
CA GLN A 204 15.02 -19.62 -21.48
C GLN A 204 14.64 -19.23 -20.03
N HIS A 205 15.17 -19.99 -19.07
CA HIS A 205 15.05 -19.76 -17.63
C HIS A 205 15.99 -18.64 -17.14
N VAL A 206 15.50 -17.78 -16.24
CA VAL A 206 16.35 -16.98 -15.33
C VAL A 206 15.62 -16.70 -14.00
N GLY A 207 16.22 -17.14 -12.87
CA GLY A 207 16.11 -16.51 -11.54
C GLY A 207 15.22 -17.20 -10.49
N THR A 208 15.82 -18.08 -9.67
CA THR A 208 15.30 -18.80 -8.48
C THR A 208 14.76 -17.88 -7.38
N ASP A 209 13.52 -18.02 -6.92
CA ASP A 209 12.90 -19.06 -6.04
C ASP A 209 13.06 -18.83 -4.54
N ILE A 210 12.09 -18.08 -4.01
CA ILE A 210 11.33 -18.49 -2.83
C ILE A 210 9.86 -18.32 -3.26
N TYR A 211 9.11 -19.42 -3.44
CA TYR A 211 7.73 -19.45 -3.96
C TYR A 211 7.50 -18.91 -5.39
N GLY A 212 8.43 -19.09 -6.33
CA GLY A 212 8.23 -18.60 -7.72
C GLY A 212 8.14 -17.08 -7.84
N VAL A 213 8.66 -16.33 -6.86
CA VAL A 213 8.64 -14.87 -6.86
C VAL A 213 9.70 -14.32 -7.80
N ARG A 214 9.28 -13.45 -8.72
CA ARG A 214 10.19 -12.75 -9.63
C ARG A 214 10.11 -11.25 -9.45
N PHE A 215 11.27 -10.61 -9.33
CA PHE A 215 11.37 -9.15 -9.32
C PHE A 215 11.22 -8.61 -10.74
N VAL A 216 10.31 -7.65 -10.91
CA VAL A 216 10.04 -7.02 -12.21
C VAL A 216 10.37 -5.54 -12.09
N GLN A 217 11.39 -5.11 -12.82
CA GLN A 217 11.78 -3.70 -12.89
C GLN A 217 11.25 -3.10 -14.20
N TRP A 218 10.51 -2.01 -14.08
CA TRP A 218 10.07 -1.22 -15.22
C TRP A 218 11.20 -0.28 -15.64
N MET A 219 11.72 -0.45 -16.87
CA MET A 219 12.75 0.41 -17.47
C MET A 219 12.16 1.43 -18.47
N GLY A 220 10.91 1.85 -18.28
CA GLY A 220 10.25 2.73 -19.24
C GLY A 220 10.91 4.12 -19.32
N ASN A 221 11.22 4.55 -20.55
CA ASN A 221 11.72 5.89 -20.85
C ASN A 221 10.75 6.94 -20.29
N THR A 222 11.26 7.82 -19.42
CA THR A 222 10.56 9.03 -19.00
C THR A 222 10.56 10.03 -20.14
N GLU A 223 9.65 9.88 -21.09
CA GLU A 223 9.21 10.99 -21.94
C GLU A 223 7.70 11.21 -21.77
N GLY A 224 7.37 12.28 -21.03
CA GLY A 224 6.10 13.02 -21.15
C GLY A 224 5.37 13.36 -19.84
N PRO A 225 4.69 14.52 -19.76
CA PRO A 225 5.07 15.85 -20.25
C PRO A 225 5.34 16.84 -19.09
N ILE A 226 5.80 18.02 -19.49
CA ILE A 226 6.29 19.21 -18.74
C ILE A 226 5.34 19.66 -17.62
#